data_AF-Q5Z316-F1
#
_entry.id   AF-Q5Z316-F1
#
_cell.length_a   1.000
_cell.length_b   1.000
_cell.length_c   1.000
_cell.angle_alpha   90.00
_cell.angle_beta   90.00
_cell.angle_gamma   90.00
#
_symmetry.space_group_name_H-M   'P 1'
#
loop_
_entity.id
_entity.type
_entity.pdbx_description
1 polymer ?
#
loop_
_entity_poly.entity_id
_entity_poly.type
_entity_poly.pdbx_seq_one_letter_code
_entity_poly.pdbx_strand_id
1 'polypeptide(L)'
;MSTRFYKSSYSGANNSCVEVAHRSDGVLIQDSKYTGNRSSQPRIRVARSEWPSVLDLAVSRRSGRVGDLTVDVASDGSSILTGPSEAGDKVTLHYTPTEWDAFAKGVVDGEFDLR
;
A
#
# COMPACT_ATOMS: atom_id res chain seq x y z
N MET A 1 -5.77 -7.99 -14.83
CA MET A 1 -5.96 -7.02 -13.73
C MET A 1 -6.62 -7.73 -12.56
N SER A 2 -5.97 -7.80 -11.40
CA SER A 2 -6.57 -8.41 -10.20
C SER A 2 -7.58 -7.46 -9.58
N THR A 3 -8.87 -7.79 -9.63
CA THR A 3 -9.93 -6.99 -8.99
C THR A 3 -10.07 -7.28 -7.50
N ARG A 4 -9.40 -8.31 -6.99
CA ARG A 4 -9.41 -8.67 -5.56
C ARG A 4 -8.20 -8.09 -4.85
N PHE A 5 -8.36 -7.80 -3.56
CA PHE A 5 -7.22 -7.47 -2.71
C PHE A 5 -6.34 -8.71 -2.55
N TYR A 6 -5.04 -8.51 -2.67
CA TYR A 6 -4.02 -9.51 -2.43
C TYR A 6 -2.85 -8.84 -1.70
N LYS A 7 -2.06 -9.66 -1.01
CA LYS A 7 -0.89 -9.24 -0.25
C LYS A 7 0.35 -9.94 -0.80
N SER A 8 1.51 -9.46 -0.38
CA SER A 8 2.80 -10.05 -0.76
C SER A 8 2.89 -11.52 -0.33
N SER A 9 3.54 -12.38 -1.10
CA SER A 9 3.78 -13.79 -0.72
C SER A 9 4.64 -13.94 0.54
N TYR A 10 5.42 -12.91 0.88
CA TYR A 10 6.25 -12.82 2.10
C TYR A 10 5.45 -12.45 3.35
N SER A 11 4.16 -12.15 3.20
CA SER A 11 3.30 -11.73 4.29
C SER A 11 2.95 -12.88 5.22
N GLY A 12 3.13 -12.69 6.52
CA GLY A 12 2.77 -13.69 7.54
C GLY A 12 1.26 -13.96 7.67
N ALA A 13 0.92 -14.99 8.45
CA ALA A 13 -0.46 -15.39 8.75
C ALA A 13 -1.22 -14.41 9.67
N ASN A 14 -0.54 -13.39 10.18
CA ASN A 14 -0.92 -12.55 11.31
C ASN A 14 -2.02 -11.51 10.99
N ASN A 15 -2.60 -11.52 9.79
CA ASN A 15 -3.59 -10.55 9.30
C ASN A 15 -3.16 -9.07 9.38
N SER A 16 -1.87 -8.77 9.43
CA SER A 16 -1.33 -7.41 9.46
C SER A 16 -0.37 -7.28 8.29
N CYS A 17 -0.87 -6.82 7.13
CA CYS A 17 -0.17 -6.78 5.85
C CYS A 17 -0.69 -5.62 4.99
N VAL A 18 0.18 -5.10 4.12
CA VAL A 18 -0.22 -4.22 3.01
C VAL A 18 -1.01 -5.05 2.00
N GLU A 19 -2.26 -4.66 1.76
CA GLU A 19 -3.12 -5.27 0.73
C GLU A 19 -3.30 -4.31 -0.43
N VAL A 20 -3.14 -4.85 -1.64
CA VAL A 20 -3.21 -4.10 -2.90
C VAL A 20 -4.29 -4.70 -3.78
N ALA A 21 -5.03 -3.86 -4.49
CA ALA A 21 -5.93 -4.31 -5.56
C ALA A 21 -5.83 -3.41 -6.78
N HIS A 22 -5.68 -4.01 -7.96
CA HIS A 22 -5.59 -3.26 -9.21
C HIS A 22 -7.02 -2.96 -9.71
N ARG A 23 -7.24 -1.71 -10.12
CA ARG A 23 -8.49 -1.24 -10.71
C ARG A 23 -8.22 -0.71 -12.11
N SER A 24 -9.28 -0.46 -12.87
CA SER A 24 -9.15 0.14 -14.20
C SER A 24 -8.55 1.53 -14.15
N ASP A 25 -8.80 2.27 -13.07
CA ASP A 25 -8.46 3.68 -12.86
C ASP A 25 -7.27 3.89 -11.92
N GLY A 26 -6.67 2.83 -11.36
CA GLY A 26 -5.55 2.94 -10.44
C GLY A 26 -5.32 1.71 -9.56
N VAL A 27 -4.73 1.94 -8.40
CA VAL A 27 -4.43 0.93 -7.40
C VAL A 27 -5.03 1.35 -6.07
N LEU A 28 -5.68 0.41 -5.39
CA LEU A 28 -6.17 0.59 -4.02
C LEU A 28 -5.22 -0.09 -3.05
N ILE A 29 -4.85 0.64 -1.99
CA ILE A 29 -4.07 0.13 -0.86
C ILE A 29 -4.97 0.11 0.37
N GLN A 30 -4.95 -0.99 1.11
CA GLN A 30 -5.61 -1.08 2.40
C GLN A 30 -4.75 -1.83 3.41
N ASP A 31 -5.16 -1.77 4.67
CA ASP A 31 -4.53 -2.51 5.75
C ASP A 31 -5.41 -3.71 6.13
N SER A 32 -4.86 -4.92 6.05
CA SER A 32 -5.59 -6.15 6.37
C SER A 32 -6.00 -6.24 7.84
N LYS A 33 -5.38 -5.48 8.76
CA LYS A 33 -5.68 -5.55 10.20
C LYS A 33 -6.91 -4.74 10.62
N TYR A 34 -7.54 -4.04 9.68
CA TYR A 34 -8.77 -3.31 9.98
C TYR A 34 -9.90 -4.27 10.39
N THR A 35 -10.35 -4.15 11.65
CA THR A 35 -11.40 -4.99 12.26
C THR A 35 -12.79 -4.35 12.30
N GLY A 36 -12.94 -3.12 11.79
CA GLY A 36 -14.21 -2.42 11.72
C GLY A 36 -15.12 -2.93 10.60
N ASN A 37 -16.18 -2.18 10.29
CA ASN A 37 -17.08 -2.52 9.19
C ASN A 37 -16.32 -2.54 7.86
N ARG A 38 -16.28 -3.70 7.17
CA ARG A 38 -15.59 -3.86 5.89
C ARG A 38 -16.03 -2.85 4.82
N SER A 39 -17.28 -2.40 4.85
CA SER A 39 -17.77 -1.35 3.93
C SER A 39 -17.17 0.04 4.22
N SER A 40 -16.61 0.24 5.41
CA SER A 40 -15.97 1.47 5.87
C SER A 40 -14.45 1.33 5.98
N GLN A 41 -13.87 0.23 5.49
CA GLN A 41 -12.43 -0.01 5.56
C GLN A 41 -11.69 1.10 4.80
N PRO A 42 -10.76 1.84 5.45
CA PRO A 42 -10.02 2.90 4.79
C PRO A 42 -9.14 2.34 3.68
N ARG A 43 -9.21 3.00 2.52
CA ARG A 43 -8.44 2.67 1.33
C ARG A 43 -7.82 3.93 0.77
N ILE A 44 -6.54 3.85 0.42
CA ILE A 44 -5.88 4.90 -0.34
C ILE A 44 -5.93 4.54 -1.82
N ARG A 45 -6.31 5.51 -2.67
CA ARG A 45 -6.28 5.38 -4.12
C ARG A 45 -5.00 6.01 -4.67
N VAL A 46 -4.31 5.28 -5.53
CA VAL A 46 -3.11 5.74 -6.24
C VAL A 46 -3.39 5.66 -7.74
N ALA A 47 -3.01 6.69 -8.51
CA ALA A 47 -3.19 6.66 -9.95
C ALA A 47 -2.30 5.59 -10.59
N ARG A 48 -2.75 4.99 -11.70
CA ARG A 48 -1.99 3.96 -12.42
C ARG A 48 -0.60 4.44 -12.83
N SER A 49 -0.48 5.69 -13.26
CA SER A 49 0.78 6.32 -13.67
C SER A 49 1.73 6.62 -12.51
N GLU A 50 1.21 6.71 -11.29
CA GLU A 50 1.98 7.03 -10.09
C GLU A 50 2.49 5.77 -9.39
N TRP A 51 1.81 4.64 -9.60
CA TRP A 51 2.11 3.39 -8.90
C TRP A 51 3.57 2.94 -8.99
N PRO A 52 4.26 2.97 -10.15
CA PRO A 52 5.68 2.61 -10.22
C PRO A 52 6.58 3.45 -9.29
N SER A 53 6.27 4.73 -9.11
CA SER A 53 7.02 5.60 -8.19
C SER A 53 6.76 5.26 -6.72
N VAL A 54 5.56 4.79 -6.39
CA VAL A 54 5.25 4.28 -5.04
C VAL A 54 6.02 3.00 -4.76
N LEU A 55 6.10 2.10 -5.75
CA LEU A 55 6.91 0.89 -5.67
C LEU A 55 8.41 1.21 -5.45
N ASP A 56 8.95 2.21 -6.14
CA ASP A 56 10.34 2.67 -5.92
C ASP A 56 10.58 3.20 -4.50
N LEU A 57 9.66 3.98 -3.94
CA LEU A 57 9.75 4.46 -2.55
C LEU A 57 9.74 3.28 -1.55
N ALA A 58 8.93 2.26 -1.81
CA ALA A 58 8.86 1.06 -0.95
C ALA A 58 10.17 0.27 -0.97
N VAL A 59 10.73 -0.01 -2.16
CA VAL A 59 11.99 -0.76 -2.29
C VAL A 59 13.18 0.05 -1.76
N SER A 60 13.21 1.35 -2.04
CA SER A 60 14.28 2.23 -1.56
C SER A 60 14.17 2.56 -0.07
N ARG A 61 13.04 2.22 0.58
CA ARG A 61 12.72 2.55 1.98
C ARG A 61 12.93 4.04 2.28
N ARG A 62 12.53 4.90 1.33
CA ARG A 62 12.65 6.35 1.46
C ARG A 62 11.28 6.98 1.64
N SER A 63 11.23 8.01 2.46
CA SER A 63 10.09 8.92 2.49
C SER A 63 10.01 9.72 1.19
N GLY A 64 8.80 10.03 0.74
CA GLY A 64 8.58 10.80 -0.47
C GLY A 64 7.10 11.07 -0.73
N ARG A 65 6.84 11.99 -1.67
CA ARG A 65 5.50 12.30 -2.17
C ARG A 65 5.38 11.86 -3.62
N VAL A 66 4.30 11.17 -3.95
CA VAL A 66 3.92 10.77 -5.30
C VAL A 66 2.47 11.23 -5.53
N GLY A 67 2.29 12.27 -6.33
CA GLY A 67 0.97 12.90 -6.49
C GLY A 67 0.43 13.38 -5.15
N ASP A 68 -0.74 12.88 -4.76
CA ASP A 68 -1.38 13.16 -3.46
C ASP A 68 -1.10 12.11 -2.38
N LEU A 69 -0.31 11.08 -2.69
CA LEU A 69 0.20 10.13 -1.70
C LEU A 69 1.51 10.61 -1.10
N THR A 70 1.61 10.60 0.22
CA THR A 70 2.86 10.68 0.97
C THR A 70 3.18 9.29 1.55
N VAL A 71 4.43 8.87 1.41
CA VAL A 71 5.02 7.72 2.09
C VAL A 71 6.03 8.28 3.08
N ASP A 72 5.82 8.07 4.37
CA ASP A 72 6.76 8.46 5.42
C ASP A 72 7.36 7.19 6.04
N VAL A 73 8.66 6.98 5.86
CA VAL A 73 9.41 5.86 6.43
C VAL A 73 10.20 6.36 7.64
N ALA A 74 9.92 5.81 8.82
CA ALA A 74 10.64 6.13 10.04
C ALA A 74 11.99 5.39 10.10
N SER A 75 12.87 5.82 11.00
CA SER A 75 14.20 5.24 11.18
C SER A 75 14.18 3.78 11.65
N ASP A 76 13.10 3.34 12.30
CA ASP A 76 12.87 1.96 12.71
C ASP A 76 12.31 1.07 11.58
N GLY A 77 12.05 1.66 10.40
CA GLY A 77 11.49 0.99 9.24
C GLY A 77 9.96 0.93 9.21
N SER A 78 9.26 1.44 10.24
CA SER A 78 7.82 1.62 10.18
C SER A 78 7.45 2.64 9.12
N SER A 79 6.26 2.49 8.52
CA SER A 79 5.84 3.33 7.40
C SER A 79 4.42 3.85 7.59
N ILE A 80 4.21 5.11 7.23
CA ILE A 80 2.91 5.76 7.23
C ILE A 80 2.60 6.17 5.80
N LEU A 81 1.48 5.68 5.27
CA LEU A 81 0.95 6.11 3.97
C LEU A 81 -0.19 7.07 4.23
N THR A 82 -0.15 8.24 3.60
CA THR A 82 -1.23 9.22 3.68
C THR A 82 -1.63 9.65 2.29
N GLY A 83 -2.90 9.48 1.90
CA GLY A 83 -3.37 9.84 0.57
C GLY A 83 -4.89 9.90 0.48
N PRO A 84 -5.44 10.23 -0.69
CA PRO A 84 -6.89 10.34 -0.89
C PRO A 84 -7.56 8.96 -0.95
N SER A 85 -8.78 8.87 -0.43
CA SER A 85 -9.68 7.74 -0.64
C SER A 85 -10.35 7.82 -2.02
N GLU A 86 -11.12 6.79 -2.37
CA GLU A 86 -11.97 6.81 -3.57
C GLU A 86 -12.99 7.97 -3.56
N ALA A 87 -13.39 8.45 -2.37
CA ALA A 87 -14.29 9.59 -2.19
C ALA A 87 -13.57 10.94 -2.09
N GLY A 88 -12.23 10.95 -2.10
CA GLY A 88 -11.41 12.16 -1.96
C GLY A 88 -11.06 12.53 -0.52
N ASP A 89 -11.56 11.80 0.48
CA ASP A 89 -11.20 12.00 1.88
C ASP A 89 -9.75 11.60 2.16
N LYS A 90 -9.08 12.30 3.07
CA LYS A 90 -7.72 11.94 3.49
C LYS A 90 -7.74 10.67 4.34
N VAL A 91 -6.97 9.66 3.94
CA VAL A 91 -6.77 8.39 4.65
C VAL A 91 -5.30 8.26 5.06
N THR A 92 -5.09 7.76 6.27
CA THR A 92 -3.76 7.42 6.79
C THR A 92 -3.73 5.94 7.20
N LEU A 93 -2.75 5.21 6.69
CA LEU A 93 -2.48 3.79 6.99
C LEU A 93 -1.10 3.67 7.65
N HIS A 94 -1.01 2.85 8.70
CA HIS A 94 0.21 2.66 9.47
C HIS A 94 0.70 1.22 9.33
N TYR A 95 1.95 1.02 8.97
CA TYR A 95 2.56 -0.29 8.82
C TYR A 95 3.79 -0.42 9.73
N THR A 96 3.89 -1.58 10.35
CA THR A 96 5.07 -2.01 11.11
C THR A 96 6.26 -2.25 10.16
N PRO A 97 7.50 -2.29 10.69
CA PRO A 97 8.67 -2.58 9.87
C PRO A 97 8.56 -3.93 9.12
N THR A 98 7.99 -4.95 9.77
CA THR A 98 7.80 -6.28 9.19
C THR A 98 6.78 -6.28 8.05
N GLU A 99 5.66 -5.55 8.21
CA GLU A 99 4.66 -5.37 7.17
C GLU A 99 5.25 -4.70 5.93
N TRP A 100 6.00 -3.62 6.14
CA TRP A 100 6.61 -2.86 5.07
C TRP A 100 7.73 -3.63 4.37
N ASP A 101 8.55 -4.39 5.11
CA ASP A 101 9.58 -5.26 4.56
C ASP A 101 9.00 -6.37 3.69
N ALA A 102 7.92 -7.02 4.14
CA ALA A 102 7.22 -8.04 3.35
C ALA A 102 6.63 -7.44 2.07
N PHE A 103 6.05 -6.24 2.14
CA PHE A 103 5.59 -5.51 0.96
C PHE A 103 6.74 -5.23 0.00
N ALA A 104 7.83 -4.60 0.46
CA ALA A 104 8.99 -4.27 -0.36
C ALA A 104 9.61 -5.50 -1.05
N LYS A 105 9.67 -6.66 -0.37
CA LYS A 105 10.12 -7.92 -1.01
C LYS A 105 9.20 -8.36 -2.14
N GLY A 106 7.88 -8.29 -1.94
CA GLY A 106 6.92 -8.59 -3.01
C GLY A 106 7.02 -7.60 -4.18
N VAL A 107 7.37 -6.33 -3.91
CA VAL A 107 7.65 -5.35 -4.96
C VAL A 107 8.89 -5.74 -5.77
N VAL A 108 9.98 -6.15 -5.11
CA VAL A 108 11.21 -6.62 -5.80
C VAL A 108 10.93 -7.81 -6.72
N ASP A 109 10.03 -8.71 -6.31
CA ASP A 109 9.62 -9.87 -7.11
C ASP A 109 8.56 -9.56 -8.18
N GLY A 110 8.17 -8.28 -8.33
CA GLY A 110 7.20 -7.84 -9.34
C GLY A 110 5.78 -8.34 -9.08
N GLU A 111 5.43 -8.66 -7.82
CA GLU A 111 4.09 -9.14 -7.45
C GLU A 111 3.02 -8.05 -7.65
N PHE A 112 3.43 -6.79 -7.56
CA PHE A 112 2.56 -5.62 -7.62
C PHE A 112 2.64 -4.84 -8.93
N ASP A 113 3.37 -5.33 -9.93
CA ASP A 113 3.50 -4.63 -11.20
C ASP A 113 2.18 -4.58 -11.97
N LEU A 114 1.91 -3.44 -12.58
CA LEU A 114 0.76 -3.24 -13.46
C LEU A 114 1.03 -3.89 -14.82
N ARG A 115 0.80 -5.21 -14.89
CA ARG A 115 0.75 -5.95 -16.16
C ARG A 115 -0.45 -5.56 -17.03
#